data_AF-A0A914J5A1-F1
#
_entry.id   AF-A0A914J5A1-F1
#
_cell.length_a   1.000
_cell.length_b   1.000
_cell.length_c   1.000
_cell.angle_alpha   90.00
_cell.angle_beta   90.00
_cell.angle_gamma   90.00
#
_symmetry.space_group_name_H-M   'P 1'
#
loop_
_entity.id
_entity.type
_entity.pdbx_description
1 polymer ?
#
loop_
_entity_poly.entity_id
_entity_poly.type
_entity_poly.pdbx_seq_one_letter_code
_entity_poly.pdbx_strand_id
1 'polypeptide(L)'
;MNRTSAIALFLLIFISHPTVLTATRVETLKLIFGQLFSIPVGNDVDVETLPNWMEYNGTSVYGIPQLDKVKQNNEYPNTKIRIADDVWLNIEYDFHDPNPCEYDDTLFFEVYKDKAYDDYPIKNLSEIIQDFATIMDVKVPNFRVFRADYLKIWRRENNEVLKQLGEKPIRDDQLVIVWKLGCGSFDDDDDNYNIVTVVSDNQFNFRVIQGVVNDIPPEVRPVTPPSTLTELERTTRQVDNPPMRVLPLGEYQCVKYVVSYFVGEIRAD
;
A
#
# COMPACT_ATOMS: atom_id res chain seq x y z
N MET A 1 43.51 -35.69 50.22
CA MET A 1 43.50 -35.13 48.85
C MET A 1 42.13 -35.37 48.25
N ASN A 2 41.51 -34.29 47.78
CA ASN A 2 40.52 -34.18 46.68
C ASN A 2 39.25 -35.05 46.72
N ARG A 3 38.05 -34.57 46.38
CA ARG A 3 37.49 -33.25 46.10
C ARG A 3 35.97 -33.49 46.09
N THR A 4 35.22 -32.73 46.87
CA THR A 4 33.79 -32.53 46.74
C THR A 4 33.51 -31.72 45.47
N SER A 5 32.60 -32.20 44.62
CA SER A 5 31.99 -31.41 43.54
C SER A 5 30.48 -31.56 43.60
N ALA A 6 29.84 -30.63 44.32
CA ALA A 6 28.43 -30.32 44.14
C ALA A 6 28.34 -29.23 43.08
N ILE A 7 27.73 -29.54 41.93
CA ILE A 7 27.40 -28.56 40.90
C ILE A 7 26.06 -27.96 41.31
N ALA A 8 26.09 -26.70 41.77
CA ALA A 8 24.89 -25.92 42.01
C ALA A 8 24.37 -25.38 40.67
N LEU A 9 23.25 -25.92 40.22
CA LEU A 9 22.51 -25.45 39.05
C LEU A 9 21.72 -24.19 39.46
N PHE A 10 22.24 -23.00 39.13
CA PHE A 10 21.50 -21.76 39.26
C PHE A 10 20.50 -21.65 38.10
N LEU A 11 19.23 -21.96 38.37
CA LEU A 11 18.11 -21.64 37.49
C LEU A 11 17.80 -20.14 37.63
N LEU A 12 18.32 -19.33 36.70
CA LEU A 12 17.88 -17.95 36.50
C LEU A 12 16.54 -17.97 35.75
N ILE A 13 15.45 -17.91 36.50
CA ILE A 13 14.12 -17.62 35.95
C ILE A 13 14.10 -16.12 35.64
N PHE A 14 14.32 -15.75 34.39
CA PHE A 14 13.98 -14.42 33.89
C PHE A 14 12.45 -14.34 33.79
N ILE A 15 11.81 -13.85 34.85
CA ILE A 15 10.42 -13.34 34.76
C ILE A 15 10.51 -12.04 33.95
N SER A 16 10.45 -12.16 32.63
CA SER A 16 10.14 -11.04 31.75
C SER A 16 8.74 -10.56 32.12
N HIS A 17 8.67 -9.50 32.91
CA HIS A 17 7.42 -8.83 33.20
C HIS A 17 6.88 -8.32 31.86
N PRO A 18 5.62 -8.61 31.47
CA PRO A 18 5.01 -7.90 30.38
C PRO A 18 4.99 -6.43 30.77
N THR A 19 5.64 -5.59 29.96
CA THR A 19 5.60 -4.14 30.10
C THR A 19 4.14 -3.73 29.95
N VAL A 20 3.45 -3.57 31.07
CA VAL A 20 2.13 -2.94 31.10
C VAL A 20 2.37 -1.49 30.70
N LEU A 21 1.93 -1.13 29.50
CA LEU A 21 1.99 0.22 28.95
C LEU A 21 1.07 1.13 29.77
N THR A 22 1.54 1.63 30.92
CA THR A 22 0.88 2.71 31.65
C THR A 22 1.43 4.05 31.17
N ALA A 23 0.81 4.62 30.14
CA ALA A 23 0.78 6.04 29.84
C ALA A 23 -0.21 6.27 28.70
N THR A 24 -1.01 7.35 28.78
CA THR A 24 -1.86 7.96 27.74
C THR A 24 -1.06 8.38 26.52
N ARG A 25 -0.38 7.44 25.87
CA ARG A 25 0.48 7.68 24.72
C ARG A 25 -0.36 7.41 23.48
N VAL A 26 -0.69 8.48 22.76
CA VAL A 26 -1.16 8.35 21.39
C VAL A 26 0.01 7.78 20.59
N GLU A 27 -0.11 6.52 20.19
CA GLU A 27 0.84 5.89 19.28
C GLU A 27 0.41 6.21 17.85
N THR A 28 1.33 6.76 17.07
CA THR A 28 1.11 6.94 15.63
C THR A 28 1.63 5.71 14.90
N LEU A 29 0.72 4.97 14.27
CA LEU A 29 1.03 3.85 13.40
C LEU A 29 0.96 4.30 11.94
N LYS A 30 2.04 4.12 11.20
CA LYS A 30 2.07 4.35 9.76
C LYS A 30 1.74 3.05 9.03
N LEU A 31 0.72 3.07 8.19
CA LEU A 31 0.27 1.91 7.42
C LEU A 31 0.39 2.19 5.93
N ILE A 32 0.82 1.18 5.17
CA ILE A 32 0.82 1.23 3.72
C ILE A 32 -0.46 0.54 3.20
N PHE A 33 -1.11 1.12 2.20
CA PHE A 33 -2.32 0.51 1.63
C PHE A 33 -2.06 -0.89 1.06
N GLY A 34 -3.03 -1.78 1.27
CA GLY A 34 -2.97 -3.17 0.85
C GLY A 34 -2.10 -4.08 1.72
N GLN A 35 -1.35 -3.53 2.68
CA GLN A 35 -0.48 -4.32 3.55
C GLN A 35 -1.24 -4.81 4.78
N LEU A 36 -1.09 -6.10 5.12
CA LEU A 36 -1.61 -6.64 6.38
C LEU A 36 -0.80 -6.07 7.55
N PHE A 37 -1.50 -5.47 8.51
CA PHE A 37 -0.92 -5.11 9.80
C PHE A 37 -1.62 -5.88 10.92
N SER A 38 -0.91 -6.07 12.03
CA SER A 38 -1.48 -6.62 13.26
C SER A 38 -0.74 -6.02 14.45
N ILE A 39 -1.50 -5.51 15.42
CA ILE A 39 -0.98 -4.95 16.65
C ILE A 39 -1.57 -5.70 17.85
N PRO A 40 -0.74 -6.15 18.81
CA PRO A 40 -1.25 -6.72 20.03
C PRO A 40 -1.91 -5.62 20.88
N VAL A 41 -3.07 -5.92 21.44
CA VAL A 41 -3.88 -5.01 22.26
C VAL A 41 -4.50 -5.75 23.44
N GLY A 42 -5.05 -5.00 24.40
CA GLY A 42 -5.78 -5.57 25.54
C GLY A 42 -7.16 -6.11 25.17
N ASN A 43 -7.95 -6.44 26.19
CA ASN A 43 -9.32 -6.92 26.04
C ASN A 43 -10.36 -5.80 25.88
N ASP A 44 -9.94 -4.54 26.02
CA ASP A 44 -10.82 -3.37 26.14
C ASP A 44 -10.96 -2.58 24.83
N VAL A 45 -10.83 -3.28 23.68
CA VAL A 45 -10.98 -2.66 22.36
C VAL A 45 -12.45 -2.36 22.10
N ASP A 46 -12.74 -1.13 21.68
CA ASP A 46 -14.07 -0.75 21.23
C ASP A 46 -14.32 -1.20 19.79
N VAL A 47 -14.76 -2.45 19.65
CA VAL A 47 -14.99 -3.11 18.35
C VAL A 47 -16.02 -2.36 17.50
N GLU A 48 -16.98 -1.64 18.10
CA GLU A 48 -18.00 -0.88 17.36
C GLU A 48 -17.41 0.34 16.64
N THR A 49 -16.25 0.84 17.09
CA THR A 49 -15.55 1.97 16.49
C THR A 49 -14.49 1.57 15.47
N LEU A 50 -14.26 0.26 15.29
CA LEU A 50 -13.27 -0.20 14.32
C LEU A 50 -13.76 0.06 12.89
N PRO A 51 -12.90 0.61 12.03
CA PRO A 51 -13.20 0.71 10.61
C PRO A 51 -13.50 -0.65 9.97
N ASN A 52 -14.29 -0.66 8.90
CA ASN A 52 -14.73 -1.88 8.22
C ASN A 52 -13.61 -2.71 7.56
N TRP A 53 -12.39 -2.17 7.50
CA TRP A 53 -11.19 -2.83 6.99
C TRP A 53 -10.31 -3.40 8.13
N MET A 54 -10.79 -3.32 9.38
CA MET A 54 -10.17 -3.87 10.57
C MET A 54 -11.05 -4.92 11.27
N GLU A 55 -10.40 -5.82 12.00
CA GLU A 55 -11.05 -6.77 12.88
C GLU A 55 -10.25 -6.95 14.19
N TYR A 56 -10.91 -7.47 15.22
CA TYR A 56 -10.33 -7.81 16.52
C TYR A 56 -10.56 -9.28 16.84
N ASN A 57 -9.51 -10.01 17.21
CA ASN A 57 -9.58 -11.44 17.50
C ASN A 57 -9.51 -11.81 19.00
N GLY A 58 -9.62 -10.82 19.90
CA GLY A 58 -9.47 -11.05 21.35
C GLY A 58 -8.06 -10.76 21.88
N THR A 59 -7.04 -10.67 21.03
CA THR A 59 -5.66 -10.36 21.46
C THR A 59 -4.99 -9.28 20.63
N SER A 60 -5.45 -9.09 19.38
CA SER A 60 -4.83 -8.18 18.43
C SER A 60 -5.90 -7.50 17.58
N VAL A 61 -5.69 -6.24 17.25
CA VAL A 61 -6.37 -5.57 16.12
C VAL A 61 -5.52 -5.81 14.87
N TYR A 62 -6.16 -6.20 13.78
CA TYR A 62 -5.52 -6.42 12.50
C TYR A 62 -6.41 -5.91 11.38
N GLY A 63 -5.82 -5.69 10.21
CA GLY A 63 -6.58 -5.21 9.06
C GLY A 63 -5.72 -4.98 7.84
N ILE A 64 -6.37 -4.60 6.76
CA ILE A 64 -5.73 -4.31 5.48
C ILE A 64 -6.35 -3.01 4.95
N PRO A 65 -5.70 -1.85 5.15
CA PRO A 65 -6.26 -0.58 4.71
C PRO A 65 -6.37 -0.55 3.19
N GLN A 66 -7.57 -0.24 2.69
CA GLN A 66 -7.84 -0.03 1.27
C GLN A 66 -8.22 1.44 1.07
N LEU A 67 -7.61 2.11 0.09
CA LEU A 67 -7.82 3.54 -0.12
C LEU A 67 -9.28 3.90 -0.40
N ASP A 68 -10.00 3.06 -1.16
CA ASP A 68 -11.39 3.32 -1.49
C ASP A 68 -12.27 3.27 -0.22
N LYS A 69 -12.07 2.29 0.66
CA LYS A 69 -12.78 2.18 1.94
C LYS A 69 -12.43 3.33 2.88
N VAL A 70 -11.13 3.64 3.03
CA VAL A 70 -10.65 4.74 3.86
C VAL A 70 -11.20 6.10 3.35
N LYS A 71 -11.22 6.34 2.04
CA LYS A 71 -11.80 7.57 1.47
C LYS A 71 -13.32 7.62 1.60
N GLN A 72 -14.02 6.51 1.39
CA GLN A 72 -15.48 6.44 1.52
C GLN A 72 -15.96 6.83 2.93
N ASN A 73 -15.18 6.50 3.95
CA ASN A 73 -15.49 6.80 5.35
C ASN A 73 -14.96 8.16 5.83
N ASN A 74 -14.36 8.98 4.96
CA ASN A 74 -13.65 10.22 5.33
C ASN A 74 -12.54 10.00 6.37
N GLU A 75 -11.89 8.83 6.32
CA GLU A 75 -10.82 8.40 7.21
C GLU A 75 -9.42 8.83 6.70
N TYR A 76 -9.32 9.42 5.52
CA TYR A 76 -8.06 9.92 4.95
C TYR A 76 -7.80 11.39 5.34
N PRO A 77 -6.57 11.79 5.73
CA PRO A 77 -5.30 11.04 5.70
C PRO A 77 -4.97 10.30 7.01
N ASN A 78 -5.82 10.40 8.02
CA ASN A 78 -5.60 9.73 9.29
C ASN A 78 -6.89 9.26 9.97
N THR A 79 -6.77 8.19 10.74
CA THR A 79 -7.88 7.59 11.49
C THR A 79 -7.49 7.44 12.94
N LYS A 80 -8.42 7.71 13.85
CA LYS A 80 -8.23 7.51 15.29
C LYS A 80 -9.13 6.39 15.76
N ILE A 81 -8.54 5.35 16.33
CA ILE A 81 -9.29 4.24 16.93
C ILE A 81 -8.97 4.17 18.43
N ARG A 82 -9.95 3.74 19.21
CA ARG A 82 -9.80 3.53 20.66
C ARG A 82 -9.46 2.06 20.92
N ILE A 83 -8.28 1.81 21.48
CA ILE A 83 -7.77 0.44 21.70
C ILE A 83 -7.82 0.00 23.18
N ALA A 84 -7.99 0.94 24.10
CA ALA A 84 -8.29 0.70 25.51
C ALA A 84 -8.90 1.98 26.13
N ASP A 85 -9.27 1.92 27.41
CA ASP A 85 -9.69 3.09 28.17
C ASP A 85 -8.62 4.18 28.13
N ASP A 86 -8.99 5.36 27.62
CA ASP A 86 -8.13 6.53 27.40
C ASP A 86 -6.88 6.30 26.51
N VAL A 87 -6.80 5.18 25.79
CA VAL A 87 -5.72 4.89 24.83
C VAL A 87 -6.25 4.94 23.39
N TRP A 88 -5.67 5.86 22.63
CA TRP A 88 -6.02 6.09 21.23
C TRP A 88 -4.84 5.77 20.34
N LEU A 89 -5.10 5.03 19.26
CA LEU A 89 -4.15 4.83 18.17
C LEU A 89 -4.46 5.84 17.07
N ASN A 90 -3.46 6.61 16.65
CA ASN A 90 -3.54 7.45 15.47
C ASN A 90 -2.91 6.70 14.29
N ILE A 91 -3.66 6.54 13.21
CA ILE A 91 -3.22 5.80 12.03
C ILE A 91 -2.99 6.82 10.94
N GLU A 92 -1.79 6.82 10.37
CA GLU A 92 -1.43 7.61 9.21
C GLU A 92 -1.25 6.66 8.02
N TYR A 93 -1.85 7.02 6.89
CA TYR A 93 -1.72 6.22 5.67
C TYR A 93 -0.59 6.75 4.81
N ASP A 94 0.20 5.82 4.28
CA ASP A 94 1.27 6.11 3.33
C ASP A 94 1.00 5.41 1.99
N PHE A 95 1.31 6.13 0.92
CA PHE A 95 1.38 5.56 -0.42
C PHE A 95 2.79 5.12 -0.76
N HIS A 96 3.80 5.59 -0.05
CA HIS A 96 5.17 5.33 -0.39
C HIS A 96 5.55 3.89 -0.06
N ASP A 97 5.73 3.10 -1.11
CA ASP A 97 6.38 1.82 -1.06
C ASP A 97 7.74 1.91 -1.76
N PRO A 98 8.83 2.09 -1.00
CA PRO A 98 10.15 2.31 -1.58
C PRO A 98 10.45 1.29 -2.68
N ASN A 99 10.95 1.76 -3.83
CA ASN A 99 11.44 0.84 -4.84
C ASN A 99 12.72 0.18 -4.32
N PRO A 100 12.76 -1.15 -4.11
CA PRO A 100 14.00 -1.82 -3.73
C PRO A 100 15.06 -1.76 -4.83
N CYS A 101 14.69 -1.40 -6.06
CA CYS A 101 15.52 -1.47 -7.25
C CYS A 101 16.07 -0.14 -7.75
N GLU A 102 15.78 0.97 -7.05
CA GLU A 102 16.16 2.34 -7.46
C GLU A 102 15.83 2.65 -8.93
N TYR A 103 16.77 2.36 -9.84
CA TYR A 103 16.69 2.61 -11.29
C TYR A 103 16.46 1.35 -12.14
N ASP A 104 16.69 0.16 -11.59
CA ASP A 104 16.50 -1.10 -12.30
C ASP A 104 15.02 -1.49 -12.35
N ASP A 105 14.70 -2.35 -13.32
CA ASP A 105 13.38 -2.92 -13.44
C ASP A 105 13.03 -3.73 -12.18
N THR A 106 11.83 -3.53 -11.66
CA THR A 106 11.25 -4.33 -10.58
C THR A 106 10.46 -5.48 -11.17
N LEU A 107 10.71 -6.69 -10.65
CA LEU A 107 9.90 -7.87 -10.92
C LEU A 107 8.76 -7.95 -9.89
N PHE A 108 7.54 -8.02 -10.39
CA PHE A 108 6.32 -8.16 -9.60
C PHE A 108 5.76 -9.56 -9.79
N PHE A 109 5.51 -10.24 -8.68
CA PHE A 109 4.74 -11.46 -8.64
C PHE A 109 3.30 -11.11 -8.27
N GLU A 110 2.36 -11.45 -9.14
CA GLU A 110 0.94 -11.30 -8.84
C GLU A 110 0.23 -12.64 -8.83
N VAL A 111 -0.50 -12.91 -7.75
CA VAL A 111 -1.45 -14.03 -7.66
C VAL A 111 -2.85 -13.47 -7.64
N TYR A 112 -3.74 -14.03 -8.44
CA TYR A 112 -5.14 -13.61 -8.48
C TYR A 112 -6.08 -14.78 -8.19
N LYS A 113 -7.23 -14.48 -7.58
CA LYS A 113 -8.27 -15.47 -7.26
C LYS A 113 -9.52 -15.21 -8.10
N ASP A 114 -10.27 -16.26 -8.42
CA ASP A 114 -11.45 -16.16 -9.29
C ASP A 114 -12.66 -15.48 -8.63
N LYS A 115 -12.74 -15.61 -7.31
CA LYS A 115 -13.75 -14.98 -6.46
C LYS A 115 -13.45 -13.48 -6.29
N ALA A 116 -14.49 -12.65 -6.23
CA ALA A 116 -14.35 -11.21 -6.10
C ALA A 116 -13.73 -10.81 -4.76
N TYR A 117 -12.97 -9.70 -4.74
CA TYR A 117 -12.31 -9.16 -3.57
C TYR A 117 -13.28 -8.90 -2.42
N ASP A 118 -14.41 -8.24 -2.69
CA ASP A 118 -15.39 -7.86 -1.67
C ASP A 118 -16.09 -9.07 -1.02
N ASP A 119 -15.94 -10.28 -1.59
CA ASP A 119 -16.46 -11.51 -1.01
C ASP A 119 -15.49 -12.18 0.00
N TYR A 120 -14.33 -11.57 0.27
CA TYR A 120 -13.36 -12.02 1.27
C TYR A 120 -13.44 -11.15 2.54
N PRO A 121 -13.91 -11.72 3.67
CA PRO A 121 -13.76 -11.08 4.98
C PRO A 121 -12.29 -10.79 5.30
N ILE A 122 -12.03 -9.79 6.16
CA ILE A 122 -10.66 -9.39 6.54
C ILE A 122 -9.93 -10.57 7.19
N LYS A 123 -10.62 -11.37 8.03
CA LYS A 123 -10.09 -12.64 8.54
C LYS A 123 -9.54 -13.54 7.43
N ASN A 124 -10.34 -13.81 6.40
CA ASN A 124 -9.94 -14.70 5.31
C ASN A 124 -8.76 -14.11 4.51
N LEU A 125 -8.74 -12.79 4.29
CA LEU A 125 -7.60 -12.14 3.64
C LEU A 125 -6.33 -12.28 4.48
N SER A 126 -6.44 -12.13 5.82
CA SER A 126 -5.30 -12.27 6.72
C SER A 126 -4.71 -13.68 6.73
N GLU A 127 -5.58 -14.72 6.74
CA GLU A 127 -5.18 -16.12 6.67
C GLU A 127 -4.51 -16.42 5.31
N ILE A 128 -5.10 -15.97 4.21
CA ILE A 128 -4.53 -16.14 2.87
C ILE A 128 -3.12 -15.54 2.80
N ILE A 129 -2.92 -14.31 3.28
CA ILE A 129 -1.59 -13.66 3.25
C ILE A 129 -0.57 -14.43 4.10
N GLN A 130 -0.96 -14.90 5.29
CA GLN A 130 -0.08 -15.68 6.16
C GLN A 130 0.29 -17.04 5.55
N ASP A 131 -0.67 -17.71 4.92
CA ASP A 131 -0.43 -18.96 4.21
C ASP A 131 0.52 -18.74 3.02
N PHE A 132 0.29 -17.70 2.20
CA PHE A 132 1.18 -17.35 1.11
C PHE A 132 2.59 -17.00 1.58
N ALA A 133 2.69 -16.22 2.66
CA ALA A 133 3.97 -15.88 3.28
C ALA A 133 4.73 -17.13 3.73
N THR A 134 4.02 -18.12 4.29
CA THR A 134 4.61 -19.39 4.72
C THR A 134 5.05 -20.26 3.54
N ILE A 135 4.20 -20.39 2.51
CA ILE A 135 4.49 -21.19 1.31
C ILE A 135 5.70 -20.64 0.55
N MET A 136 5.79 -19.32 0.43
CA MET A 136 6.85 -18.64 -0.31
C MET A 136 8.11 -18.39 0.52
N ASP A 137 8.09 -18.66 1.82
CA ASP A 137 9.15 -18.29 2.78
C ASP A 137 9.49 -16.79 2.74
N VAL A 138 8.45 -15.94 2.74
CA VAL A 138 8.56 -14.48 2.65
C VAL A 138 7.81 -13.85 3.82
N LYS A 139 8.34 -12.74 4.36
CA LYS A 139 7.66 -12.03 5.46
C LYS A 139 6.35 -11.41 4.99
N VAL A 140 5.30 -11.54 5.82
CA VAL A 140 3.96 -10.95 5.60
C VAL A 140 3.97 -9.49 5.13
N PRO A 141 4.79 -8.57 5.71
CA PRO A 141 4.83 -7.18 5.27
C PRO A 141 5.25 -6.97 3.80
N ASN A 142 5.86 -7.96 3.15
CA ASN A 142 6.25 -7.83 1.74
C ASN A 142 5.09 -8.10 0.77
N PHE A 143 3.95 -8.58 1.27
CA PHE A 143 2.76 -8.82 0.47
C PHE A 143 1.79 -7.66 0.56
N ARG A 144 1.12 -7.41 -0.55
CA ARG A 144 0.04 -6.44 -0.67
C ARG A 144 -1.16 -7.10 -1.29
N VAL A 145 -2.34 -6.67 -0.89
CA VAL A 145 -3.60 -7.23 -1.32
C VAL A 145 -4.52 -6.12 -1.78
N PHE A 146 -5.03 -6.27 -3.00
CA PHE A 146 -5.85 -5.27 -3.66
C PHE A 146 -7.01 -5.92 -4.41
N ARG A 147 -8.07 -5.13 -4.62
CA ARG A 147 -8.98 -5.36 -5.76
C ARG A 147 -8.26 -4.95 -7.05
N ALA A 148 -8.46 -5.67 -8.15
CA ALA A 148 -7.67 -5.49 -9.37
C ALA A 148 -7.79 -4.08 -9.99
N ASP A 149 -8.97 -3.46 -9.96
CA ASP A 149 -9.17 -2.07 -10.36
C ASP A 149 -8.39 -1.09 -9.48
N TYR A 150 -8.33 -1.36 -8.17
CA TYR A 150 -7.62 -0.54 -7.21
C TYR A 150 -6.11 -0.69 -7.34
N LEU A 151 -5.59 -1.87 -7.70
CA LEU A 151 -4.17 -2.04 -8.04
C LEU A 151 -3.74 -1.11 -9.18
N LYS A 152 -4.60 -0.82 -10.16
CA LYS A 152 -4.30 0.14 -11.23
C LYS A 152 -4.15 1.57 -10.69
N ILE A 153 -4.98 1.94 -9.70
CA ILE A 153 -4.88 3.24 -9.01
C ILE A 153 -3.59 3.28 -8.21
N TRP A 154 -3.34 2.27 -7.37
CA TRP A 154 -2.11 2.13 -6.57
C TRP A 154 -0.86 2.37 -7.43
N ARG A 155 -0.77 1.66 -8.56
CA ARG A 155 0.33 1.77 -9.53
C ARG A 155 0.53 3.17 -10.05
N ARG A 156 -0.56 3.86 -10.39
CA ARG A 156 -0.49 5.24 -10.86
C ARG A 156 0.02 6.18 -9.77
N GLU A 157 -0.46 6.04 -8.53
CA GLU A 157 -0.01 6.88 -7.42
C GLU A 157 1.45 6.58 -7.02
N ASN A 158 1.96 5.37 -7.31
CA ASN A 158 3.35 4.94 -7.07
C ASN A 158 4.25 5.06 -8.31
N ASN A 159 3.79 5.67 -9.40
CA ASN A 159 4.52 5.79 -10.67
C ASN A 159 5.08 4.45 -11.19
N GLU A 160 4.35 3.36 -10.98
CA GLU A 160 4.69 2.02 -11.47
C GLU A 160 4.26 1.89 -12.93
N VAL A 161 5.23 1.75 -13.84
CA VAL A 161 5.00 1.55 -15.27
C VAL A 161 5.37 0.13 -15.65
N LEU A 162 4.36 -0.68 -16.00
CA LEU A 162 4.55 -2.07 -16.36
C LEU A 162 5.00 -2.21 -17.82
N LYS A 163 6.03 -3.02 -18.06
CA LYS A 163 6.45 -3.50 -19.37
C LYS A 163 5.62 -4.75 -19.67
N GLN A 164 4.45 -4.56 -20.28
CA GLN A 164 3.51 -5.69 -20.51
C GLN A 164 4.14 -6.81 -21.35
N LEU A 165 4.05 -8.03 -20.83
CA LEU A 165 4.03 -9.28 -21.59
C LEU A 165 2.56 -9.72 -21.72
N GLY A 166 2.15 -10.20 -22.89
CA GLY A 166 0.76 -10.42 -23.27
C GLY A 166 0.03 -11.46 -22.41
N GLU A 167 -0.74 -10.99 -21.43
CA GLU A 167 -1.42 -11.85 -20.45
C GLU A 167 -2.94 -11.74 -20.48
N LYS A 168 -3.58 -12.77 -19.93
CA LYS A 168 -5.03 -12.82 -19.75
C LYS A 168 -5.48 -11.64 -18.88
N PRO A 169 -6.59 -10.97 -19.23
CA PRO A 169 -7.11 -9.87 -18.43
C PRO A 169 -7.58 -10.37 -17.06
N ILE A 170 -7.09 -9.73 -16.00
CA ILE A 170 -7.66 -9.85 -14.65
C ILE A 170 -8.95 -9.02 -14.62
N ARG A 171 -10.06 -9.60 -14.16
CA ARG A 171 -11.31 -8.87 -13.94
C ARG A 171 -11.13 -7.83 -12.85
N ASP A 172 -11.75 -6.67 -13.04
CA ASP A 172 -11.61 -5.51 -12.16
C ASP A 172 -11.96 -5.79 -10.69
N ASP A 173 -12.86 -6.75 -10.42
CA ASP A 173 -13.32 -7.10 -9.08
C ASP A 173 -12.50 -8.21 -8.40
N GLN A 174 -11.53 -8.83 -9.07
CA GLN A 174 -10.76 -9.94 -8.50
C GLN A 174 -9.81 -9.47 -7.39
N LEU A 175 -9.60 -10.37 -6.43
CA LEU A 175 -8.52 -10.27 -5.45
C LEU A 175 -7.17 -10.50 -6.15
N VAL A 176 -6.24 -9.57 -5.97
CA VAL A 176 -4.84 -9.66 -6.42
C VAL A 176 -3.91 -9.49 -5.23
N ILE A 177 -3.03 -10.47 -5.05
CA ILE A 177 -1.91 -10.44 -4.09
C ILE A 177 -0.66 -10.08 -4.87
N VAL A 178 0.04 -9.03 -4.46
CA VAL A 178 1.22 -8.49 -5.14
C VAL A 178 2.42 -8.61 -4.20
N TRP A 179 3.55 -9.04 -4.75
CA TRP A 179 4.84 -9.08 -4.07
C TRP A 179 5.94 -8.63 -5.04
N LYS A 180 6.84 -7.74 -4.60
CA LYS A 180 8.05 -7.35 -5.33
C LYS A 180 9.12 -8.44 -5.14
N LEU A 181 9.42 -9.20 -6.20
CA LEU A 181 10.39 -10.30 -6.17
C LEU A 181 11.82 -9.80 -6.00
N GLY A 182 12.17 -8.77 -6.77
CA GLY A 182 13.55 -8.31 -6.89
C GLY A 182 13.74 -7.41 -8.10
N CYS A 183 14.99 -7.26 -8.50
CA CYS A 183 15.44 -6.31 -9.50
C CYS A 183 16.03 -7.03 -10.71
N GLY A 184 15.83 -6.46 -11.90
CA GLY A 184 16.37 -6.99 -13.15
C GLY A 184 15.29 -7.60 -14.07
N SER A 185 15.71 -8.58 -14.86
CA SER A 185 14.84 -9.27 -15.81
C SER A 185 14.54 -10.68 -15.32
N PHE A 186 13.38 -11.21 -15.72
CA PHE A 186 12.97 -12.54 -15.33
C PHE A 186 13.92 -13.63 -15.88
N ASP A 187 14.50 -13.39 -17.05
CA ASP A 187 15.33 -14.35 -17.79
C ASP A 187 16.74 -14.50 -17.20
N ASP A 188 17.18 -13.58 -16.34
CA ASP A 188 18.55 -13.51 -15.84
C ASP A 188 18.78 -14.25 -14.51
N ASP A 189 17.73 -14.76 -13.84
CA ASP A 189 17.83 -15.24 -12.45
C ASP A 189 17.27 -16.66 -12.26
N ASP A 190 18.12 -17.59 -11.80
CA ASP A 190 17.75 -18.99 -11.52
C ASP A 190 16.73 -19.10 -10.38
N ASP A 191 16.72 -18.14 -9.45
CA ASP A 191 15.80 -18.12 -8.30
C ASP A 191 14.34 -17.83 -8.71
N ASN A 192 14.13 -17.18 -9.86
CA ASN A 192 12.80 -16.93 -10.40
C ASN A 192 12.09 -18.23 -10.84
N TYR A 193 12.85 -19.24 -11.30
CA TYR A 193 12.30 -20.54 -11.68
C TYR A 193 11.75 -21.33 -10.48
N ASN A 194 12.37 -21.16 -9.30
CA ASN A 194 11.89 -21.78 -8.07
C ASN A 194 10.51 -21.22 -7.67
N ILE A 195 10.32 -19.91 -7.78
CA ILE A 195 9.03 -19.25 -7.49
C ILE A 195 7.92 -19.80 -8.39
N VAL A 196 8.17 -19.88 -9.70
CA VAL A 196 7.21 -20.42 -10.69
C VAL A 196 6.84 -21.87 -10.40
N THR A 197 7.81 -22.67 -9.97
CA THR A 197 7.59 -24.08 -9.63
C THR A 197 6.69 -24.20 -8.41
N VAL A 198 7.01 -23.50 -7.31
CA VAL A 198 6.22 -23.52 -6.07
C VAL A 198 4.76 -23.11 -6.32
N VAL A 199 4.52 -22.05 -7.11
CA VAL A 199 3.15 -21.59 -7.35
C VAL A 199 2.36 -22.47 -8.31
N SER A 200 3.05 -23.11 -9.28
CA SER A 200 2.44 -24.07 -10.18
C SER A 200 2.03 -25.34 -9.44
N ASP A 201 2.89 -25.83 -8.53
CA ASP A 201 2.62 -27.00 -7.69
C ASP A 201 1.43 -26.78 -6.75
N ASN A 202 1.23 -25.52 -6.31
CA ASN A 202 0.09 -25.11 -5.49
C ASN A 202 -1.14 -24.65 -6.30
N GLN A 203 -1.11 -24.80 -7.63
CA GLN A 203 -2.22 -24.49 -8.55
C GLN A 203 -2.75 -23.05 -8.44
N PHE A 204 -1.87 -22.08 -8.19
CA PHE A 204 -2.27 -20.68 -8.17
C PHE A 204 -2.42 -20.12 -9.58
N ASN A 205 -3.39 -19.23 -9.77
CA ASN A 205 -3.43 -18.37 -10.95
C ASN A 205 -2.48 -17.20 -10.69
N PHE A 206 -1.38 -17.14 -11.42
CA PHE A 206 -0.34 -16.13 -11.19
C PHE A 206 0.17 -15.53 -12.49
N ARG A 207 0.98 -14.48 -12.34
CA ARG A 207 1.79 -13.89 -13.39
C ARG A 207 3.02 -13.21 -12.80
N VAL A 208 4.03 -13.05 -13.64
CA VAL A 208 5.25 -12.30 -13.32
C VAL A 208 5.35 -11.14 -14.29
N ILE A 209 5.40 -9.93 -13.76
CA ILE A 209 5.40 -8.70 -14.54
C ILE A 209 6.68 -7.94 -14.25
N GLN A 210 7.31 -7.42 -15.30
CA GLN A 210 8.40 -6.48 -15.16
C GLN A 210 7.86 -5.05 -15.24
N GLY A 211 8.38 -4.14 -14.42
CA GLY A 211 8.00 -2.73 -14.47
C GLY A 211 9.07 -1.82 -13.89
N VAL A 212 8.91 -0.51 -14.09
CA VAL A 212 9.76 0.51 -13.49
C VAL A 212 8.96 1.22 -12.41
N VAL A 213 9.54 1.38 -11.22
CA VAL A 213 8.97 2.21 -10.14
C VAL A 213 9.81 3.47 -10.01
N ASN A 214 9.19 4.62 -10.26
CA ASN A 214 9.90 5.90 -10.16
C ASN A 214 9.62 6.53 -8.79
N ASP A 215 10.62 6.51 -7.89
CA ASP A 215 10.53 7.16 -6.58
C ASP A 215 10.49 8.70 -6.67
N ILE A 216 10.82 9.26 -7.83
CA ILE A 216 10.71 10.69 -8.12
C ILE A 216 9.30 10.94 -8.70
N PRO A 217 8.45 11.76 -8.05
CA PRO A 217 7.20 12.21 -8.65
C PRO A 217 7.50 12.77 -10.04
N PRO A 218 6.74 12.43 -11.10
CA PRO A 218 6.98 12.99 -12.41
C PRO A 218 7.04 14.51 -12.26
N GLU A 219 8.20 15.08 -12.54
CA GLU A 219 8.39 16.52 -12.54
C GLU A 219 7.28 17.06 -13.44
N VAL A 220 6.35 17.83 -12.85
CA VAL A 220 5.33 18.54 -13.61
C VAL A 220 6.09 19.55 -14.44
N ARG A 221 6.59 19.12 -15.60
CA ARG A 221 7.16 20.02 -16.58
C ARG A 221 6.05 21.02 -16.88
N PRO A 222 6.22 22.31 -16.57
CA PRO A 222 5.29 23.30 -17.05
C PRO A 222 5.22 23.08 -18.56
N VAL A 223 4.03 22.81 -19.08
CA VAL A 223 3.79 22.78 -20.51
C VAL A 223 4.19 24.16 -20.99
N THR A 224 5.40 24.29 -21.54
CA THR A 224 5.82 25.50 -22.22
C THR A 224 4.79 25.67 -23.33
N PRO A 225 3.92 26.69 -23.29
CA PRO A 225 3.01 26.90 -24.39
C PRO A 225 3.87 27.03 -25.64
N PRO A 226 3.53 26.35 -26.74
CA PRO A 226 4.33 26.43 -27.96
C PRO A 226 4.46 27.91 -28.34
N SER A 227 5.68 28.43 -28.24
CA SER A 227 6.04 29.76 -28.75
C SER A 227 6.16 29.65 -30.26
N THR A 228 5.03 29.45 -30.91
CA THR A 228 4.92 29.57 -32.36
C THR A 228 3.59 30.26 -32.62
N LEU A 229 3.63 31.59 -32.57
CA LEU A 229 2.67 32.42 -33.27
C LEU A 229 2.90 32.17 -34.77
N THR A 230 2.35 31.08 -35.28
CA THR A 230 2.09 30.99 -36.72
C THR A 230 0.80 31.78 -36.95
N GLU A 231 0.94 32.91 -37.61
CA GLU A 231 -0.13 33.73 -38.13
C GLU A 231 -1.12 32.84 -38.89
N LEU A 232 -2.26 32.56 -38.28
CA LEU A 232 -3.36 31.84 -38.91
C LEU A 232 -3.97 32.77 -39.96
N GLU A 233 -3.61 32.55 -41.23
CA GLU A 233 -4.34 33.13 -42.36
C GLU A 233 -5.82 32.73 -42.26
N ARG A 234 -6.63 33.76 -42.03
CA ARG A 234 -8.06 33.69 -41.83
C ARG A 234 -8.75 33.42 -43.18
N THR A 235 -8.93 32.16 -43.55
CA THR A 235 -9.81 31.80 -44.67
C THR A 235 -11.24 31.63 -44.16
N THR A 236 -12.01 32.72 -44.20
CA THR A 236 -13.47 32.68 -44.01
C THR A 236 -14.13 31.97 -45.18
N ARG A 237 -14.59 30.73 -44.98
CA ARG A 237 -15.65 30.14 -45.80
C ARG A 237 -16.96 30.27 -45.01
N GLN A 238 -17.87 31.07 -45.54
CA GLN A 238 -19.23 31.26 -45.03
C GLN A 238 -19.96 29.91 -44.99
N VAL A 239 -20.39 29.48 -43.81
CA VAL A 239 -21.39 28.42 -43.64
C VAL A 239 -22.53 29.05 -42.85
N ASP A 240 -23.70 29.13 -43.48
CA ASP A 240 -24.92 29.70 -42.93
C ASP A 240 -25.46 28.83 -41.78
N ASN A 241 -25.05 29.13 -40.55
CA ASN A 241 -25.78 28.67 -39.37
C ASN A 241 -25.74 29.76 -38.28
N PRO A 242 -26.88 30.20 -37.73
CA PRO A 242 -26.89 31.26 -36.72
C PRO A 242 -26.27 30.77 -35.41
N PRO A 243 -25.59 31.63 -34.64
CA PRO A 243 -24.85 31.21 -33.45
C PRO A 243 -25.80 30.84 -32.30
N MET A 244 -25.61 29.65 -31.75
CA MET A 244 -26.19 29.27 -30.46
C MET A 244 -25.53 30.13 -29.38
N ARG A 245 -26.33 30.90 -28.64
CA ARG A 245 -25.86 31.66 -27.46
C ARG A 245 -25.52 30.67 -26.36
N VAL A 246 -24.24 30.39 -26.16
CA VAL A 246 -23.76 29.76 -24.94
C VAL A 246 -23.69 30.87 -23.88
N LEU A 247 -24.47 30.74 -22.80
CA LEU A 247 -24.38 31.63 -21.65
C LEU A 247 -22.96 31.58 -21.08
N PRO A 248 -22.35 32.71 -20.68
CA PRO A 248 -21.05 32.69 -20.03
C PRO A 248 -21.17 31.97 -18.69
N LEU A 249 -20.55 30.80 -18.58
CA LEU A 249 -20.28 30.18 -17.29
C LEU A 249 -19.40 31.17 -16.50
N GLY A 250 -19.87 31.53 -15.30
CA GLY A 250 -19.18 32.46 -14.40
C GLY A 250 -17.74 32.02 -14.13
N GLU A 251 -16.89 33.03 -13.98
CA GLU A 251 -15.45 32.93 -13.79
C GLU A 251 -15.08 31.88 -12.72
N TYR A 252 -14.48 30.76 -13.15
CA TYR A 252 -13.75 29.90 -12.24
C TYR A 252 -12.39 30.58 -11.96
N GLN A 253 -12.27 31.22 -10.81
CA GLN A 253 -10.96 31.59 -10.27
C GLN A 253 -10.24 30.32 -9.85
N CYS A 254 -9.18 29.96 -10.58
CA CYS A 254 -8.27 28.92 -10.19
C CYS A 254 -7.43 29.43 -9.01
N VAL A 255 -7.82 29.07 -7.78
CA VAL A 255 -7.03 29.42 -6.58
C VAL A 255 -5.87 28.44 -6.46
N LYS A 256 -4.69 28.88 -6.87
CA LYS A 256 -3.43 28.15 -6.69
C LYS A 256 -2.98 28.31 -5.23
N TYR A 257 -3.14 27.29 -4.40
CA TYR A 257 -2.49 27.26 -3.09
C TYR A 257 -0.99 27.01 -3.28
N VAL A 258 -0.17 28.00 -2.94
CA VAL A 258 1.27 27.81 -2.75
C VAL A 258 1.46 27.25 -1.35
N VAL A 259 1.77 25.97 -1.23
CA VAL A 259 2.21 25.37 0.04
C VAL A 259 3.69 25.71 0.20
N SER A 260 3.97 26.75 0.98
CA SER A 260 5.33 27.10 1.39
C SER A 260 5.72 26.23 2.58
N TYR A 261 6.62 25.27 2.38
CA TYR A 261 7.27 24.56 3.48
C TYR A 261 8.34 25.47 4.09
N PHE A 262 8.15 25.89 5.33
CA PHE A 262 9.20 26.50 6.13
C PHE A 262 10.17 25.41 6.57
N VAL A 263 11.37 25.39 6.00
CA VAL A 263 12.51 24.65 6.57
C VAL A 263 13.03 25.49 7.74
N GLY A 264 12.49 25.22 8.93
CA GLY A 264 13.03 25.72 10.19
C GLY A 264 14.17 24.82 10.64
N GLU A 265 15.41 25.28 10.49
CA GLU A 265 16.59 24.63 11.05
C GLU A 265 16.57 24.85 12.58
N ILE A 266 16.18 23.83 13.34
CA ILE A 266 16.31 23.83 14.79
C ILE A 266 17.76 23.49 15.12
N ARG A 267 18.55 24.51 15.47
CA ARG A 267 19.80 24.30 16.22
C ARG A 267 19.44 23.87 17.63
N ALA A 268 19.91 22.69 18.03
CA ALA A 268 20.09 22.35 19.43
C ALA A 268 21.34 23.09 19.95
N ASP A 269 21.27 23.55 21.19
CA ASP A 269 22.24 24.39 21.91
C ASP A 269 23.72 23.97 21.75
#